data_AF-A0A497NX20-F1
#
_entry.id   AF-A0A497NX20-F1
#
_cell.length_a   1.000
_cell.length_b   1.000
_cell.length_c   1.000
_cell.angle_alpha   90.00
_cell.angle_beta   90.00
_cell.angle_gamma   90.00
#
_symmetry.space_group_name_H-M   'P 1'
#
loop_
_entity.id
_entity.type
_entity.pdbx_description
1 polymer ?
#
loop_
_entity_poly.entity_id
_entity_poly.type
_entity_poly.pdbx_seq_one_letter_code
_entity_poly.pdbx_strand_id
1 'polypeptide(L)'
;MSTEMTVEYFLNYVKNTKSKNTYKEYKNGIKKFCEWFGKTPNEVLKMRKEDWVSGDLHRKKRFVRELEKFHKWLLEPNHTIRGKPNQAYGINSARTYCLGIQQLFRFYEMPMTIPTGSEISRTVVTTKDFVPTPQQYREMFKVANNLRDKLIISMGKDLAWRIGDFAKIRKDMLPNLEQDAPIPFELITEKELVLAKSFLSQETVDLLKQYLPIVEE
;
A
#
# COMPACT_ATOMS: atom_id res chain seq x y z
N MET A 1 11.66 32.98 -4.36
CA MET A 1 11.23 32.71 -2.98
C MET A 1 11.91 31.42 -2.54
N SER A 2 12.80 31.48 -1.55
CA SER A 2 13.44 30.27 -1.00
C SER A 2 12.38 29.53 -0.19
N THR A 3 11.79 28.47 -0.75
CA THR A 3 10.88 27.60 -0.01
C THR A 3 11.65 27.00 1.17
N GLU A 4 11.20 27.28 2.39
CA GLU A 4 11.84 26.76 3.59
C GLU A 4 11.78 25.23 3.59
N MET A 5 12.93 24.59 3.79
CA MET A 5 13.08 23.14 3.74
C MET A 5 12.53 22.53 5.05
N THR A 6 11.26 22.15 5.04
CA THR A 6 10.56 21.57 6.20
C THR A 6 9.96 20.20 5.91
N VAL A 7 9.83 19.37 6.94
CA VAL A 7 9.15 18.07 6.81
C VAL A 7 7.66 18.26 6.54
N GLU A 8 7.06 19.32 7.06
CA GLU A 8 5.66 19.69 6.82
C GLU A 8 5.41 19.98 5.34
N TYR A 9 6.31 20.71 4.68
CA TYR A 9 6.20 20.98 3.24
C TYR A 9 6.28 19.68 2.42
N PHE A 10 7.23 18.79 2.74
CA PHE A 10 7.31 17.47 2.12
C PHE A 10 6.03 16.64 2.33
N LEU A 11 5.53 16.57 3.57
CA LEU A 11 4.34 15.78 3.89
C LEU A 11 3.08 16.35 3.23
N ASN A 12 2.95 17.68 3.12
CA ASN A 12 1.86 18.32 2.38
C ASN A 12 1.94 18.01 0.89
N TYR A 13 3.14 18.06 0.29
CA TYR A 13 3.35 17.65 -1.10
C TYR A 13 2.93 16.20 -1.32
N VAL A 14 3.36 15.26 -0.46
CA VAL A 14 2.99 13.84 -0.56
C VAL A 14 1.49 13.64 -0.39
N LYS A 15 0.86 14.34 0.56
CA LYS A 15 -0.59 14.28 0.80
C LYS A 15 -1.41 14.68 -0.42
N ASN A 16 -0.92 15.68 -1.17
CA ASN A 16 -1.63 16.23 -2.33
C ASN A 16 -1.33 15.49 -3.64
N THR A 17 -0.18 14.81 -3.74
CA THR A 17 0.29 14.20 -5.01
C THR A 17 0.32 12.68 -5.00
N LYS A 18 0.24 12.03 -3.84
CA LYS A 18 0.34 10.56 -3.69
C LYS A 18 -0.88 9.99 -2.98
N SER A 19 -0.98 8.66 -2.99
CA SER A 19 -2.09 7.96 -2.32
C SER A 19 -2.12 8.24 -0.81
N LYS A 20 -3.31 8.19 -0.21
CA LYS A 20 -3.49 8.31 1.25
C LYS A 20 -2.64 7.31 2.03
N ASN A 21 -2.47 6.10 1.49
CA ASN A 21 -1.64 5.07 2.11
C ASN A 21 -0.15 5.44 2.08
N THR A 22 0.36 5.92 0.94
CA THR A 22 1.75 6.40 0.81
C THR A 22 2.04 7.55 1.79
N TYR A 23 1.14 8.53 1.89
CA TYR A 23 1.26 9.61 2.88
C TYR A 23 1.34 9.07 4.31
N LYS A 24 0.45 8.13 4.67
CA LYS A 24 0.44 7.50 6.00
C LYS A 24 1.75 6.74 6.27
N GLU A 25 2.23 5.96 5.32
CA GLU A 25 3.47 5.18 5.42
C GLU A 25 4.68 6.09 5.60
N TYR A 26 4.83 7.15 4.80
CA TYR A 26 5.97 8.06 4.91
C TYR A 26 5.92 8.84 6.21
N LYS A 27 4.76 9.36 6.61
CA LYS A 27 4.57 10.04 7.89
C LYS A 27 4.95 9.13 9.06
N ASN A 28 4.48 7.88 9.06
CA ASN A 28 4.80 6.91 10.11
C ASN A 28 6.28 6.50 10.09
N GLY A 29 6.86 6.32 8.91
CA GLY A 29 8.30 6.06 8.71
C GLY A 29 9.18 7.15 9.31
N ILE A 30 8.91 8.40 8.96
CA ILE A 30 9.63 9.57 9.47
C ILE A 30 9.48 9.67 10.98
N LYS A 31 8.24 9.62 11.48
CA LYS A 31 7.95 9.71 12.92
C LYS A 31 8.73 8.64 13.70
N LYS A 32 8.62 7.38 13.29
CA LYS A 32 9.24 6.26 14.01
C LYS A 32 10.78 6.30 13.96
N PHE A 33 11.35 6.71 12.83
CA PHE A 33 12.79 6.94 12.75
C PHE A 33 13.25 8.07 13.68
N CYS A 34 12.52 9.19 13.70
CA CYS A 34 12.84 10.34 14.54
C CYS A 34 12.73 10.02 16.04
N GLU A 35 11.70 9.28 16.43
CA GLU A 35 11.54 8.75 17.80
C GLU A 35 12.73 7.86 18.20
N TRP A 36 13.15 6.95 17.33
CA TRP A 36 14.32 6.09 17.57
C TRP A 36 15.64 6.87 17.59
N PHE A 37 15.81 7.81 16.67
CA PHE A 37 17.03 8.61 16.52
C PHE A 37 17.17 9.71 17.59
N GLY A 38 16.10 10.03 18.31
CA GLY A 38 16.09 11.04 19.37
C GLY A 38 16.17 12.47 18.87
N LYS A 39 15.67 12.75 17.66
CA LYS A 39 15.64 14.09 17.05
C LYS A 39 14.30 14.35 16.40
N THR A 40 13.90 15.62 16.31
CA THR A 40 12.73 16.01 15.55
C THR A 40 12.96 15.81 14.04
N PRO A 41 11.90 15.65 13.24
CA PRO A 41 12.04 15.49 11.79
C PRO A 41 12.80 16.64 11.10
N ASN A 42 12.58 17.89 11.52
CA ASN A 42 13.25 19.05 10.95
C ASN A 42 14.73 19.13 11.38
N GLU A 43 15.09 18.70 12.59
CA GLU A 43 16.50 18.56 12.98
C GLU A 43 17.23 17.51 12.14
N VAL A 44 16.61 16.35 11.93
CA VAL A 44 17.16 15.29 11.06
C VAL A 44 17.42 15.82 9.65
N LEU A 45 16.46 16.57 9.10
CA LEU A 45 16.58 17.19 7.79
C LEU A 45 17.68 18.25 7.72
N LYS A 46 17.81 19.09 8.75
CA LYS A 46 18.90 20.06 8.88
C LYS A 46 20.27 19.38 8.94
N MET A 47 20.41 18.35 9.77
CA MET A 47 21.64 17.56 9.88
C MET A 47 22.00 16.91 8.53
N ARG A 48 21.01 16.41 7.79
CA ARG A 48 21.25 15.86 6.44
C ARG A 48 21.79 16.92 5.49
N LYS A 49 21.25 18.15 5.53
CA LYS A 49 21.73 19.27 4.71
C LYS A 49 23.17 19.65 5.05
N GLU A 50 23.50 19.72 6.34
CA GLU A 50 24.87 19.98 6.79
C GLU A 50 25.84 18.90 6.30
N ASP A 51 25.46 17.62 6.40
CA ASP A 51 26.26 16.51 5.89
C ASP A 51 26.41 16.56 4.36
N TRP A 52 25.36 16.96 3.64
CA TRP A 52 25.39 17.06 2.17
C TRP A 52 26.30 18.18 1.68
N VAL A 53 26.18 19.38 2.28
CA VAL A 53 26.95 20.57 1.93
C VAL A 53 28.43 20.45 2.32
N SER A 54 28.73 19.67 3.37
CA SER A 54 30.12 19.51 3.85
C SER A 54 31.11 18.97 2.81
N GLY A 55 30.64 18.33 1.74
CA GLY A 55 31.49 17.70 0.73
C GLY A 55 32.14 16.38 1.18
N ASP A 56 32.24 16.13 2.49
CA ASP A 56 32.82 14.92 3.06
C ASP A 56 31.94 13.68 2.79
N LEU A 57 32.54 12.70 2.08
CA LEU A 57 31.89 11.44 1.76
C LEU A 57 31.49 10.64 3.02
N HIS A 58 32.28 10.72 4.08
CA HIS A 58 31.99 10.00 5.33
C HIS A 58 30.73 10.55 6.01
N ARG A 59 30.59 11.89 6.05
CA ARG A 59 29.39 12.58 6.52
C ARG A 59 28.19 12.32 5.61
N LYS A 60 28.36 12.37 4.29
CA LYS A 60 27.29 12.04 3.33
C LYS A 60 26.70 10.64 3.54
N LYS A 61 27.52 9.68 4.01
CA LYS A 61 27.10 8.30 4.31
C LYS A 61 26.53 8.09 5.72
N ARG A 62 26.54 9.10 6.60
CA ARG A 62 26.04 8.97 7.98
C ARG A 62 24.63 8.38 8.04
N PHE A 63 23.69 9.00 7.34
CA PHE A 63 22.30 8.56 7.39
C PHE A 63 22.04 7.19 6.74
N VAL A 64 22.92 6.72 5.85
CA VAL A 64 22.85 5.33 5.38
C VAL A 64 23.12 4.37 6.53
N ARG A 65 24.20 4.61 7.29
CA ARG A 65 24.55 3.78 8.46
C ARG A 65 23.49 3.85 9.56
N GLU A 66 22.93 5.04 9.81
CA GLU A 66 21.86 5.19 10.79
C GLU A 66 20.57 4.50 10.32
N LEU A 67 20.27 4.50 9.03
CA LEU A 67 19.14 3.76 8.49
C LEU A 67 19.34 2.24 8.59
N GLU A 68 20.56 1.73 8.44
CA GLU A 68 20.88 0.30 8.62
C GLU A 68 20.70 -0.12 10.09
N LYS A 69 21.16 0.70 11.03
CA LYS A 69 20.91 0.49 12.46
C LYS A 69 19.42 0.53 12.79
N PHE A 70 18.68 1.49 12.24
CA PHE A 70 17.23 1.59 12.43
C PHE A 70 16.51 0.37 11.87
N HIS A 71 16.88 -0.08 10.67
CA HIS A 71 16.31 -1.28 10.05
C HIS A 71 16.55 -2.51 10.92
N LYS A 72 17.80 -2.70 11.41
CA LYS A 72 18.13 -3.80 12.32
C LYS A 72 17.31 -3.72 13.62
N TRP A 73 17.22 -2.54 14.22
CA TRP A 73 16.42 -2.31 15.42
C TRP A 73 14.94 -2.67 15.21
N LEU A 74 14.35 -2.37 14.05
CA LEU A 74 12.98 -2.77 13.73
C LEU A 74 12.79 -4.30 13.68
N LEU A 75 13.83 -5.06 13.37
CA LEU A 75 13.80 -6.52 13.32
C LEU A 75 14.04 -7.17 14.69
N GLU A 76 14.39 -6.40 15.72
CA GLU A 76 14.57 -6.90 17.08
C GLU A 76 13.21 -7.07 17.79
N PRO A 77 13.06 -8.08 18.68
CA PRO A 77 11.81 -8.32 19.40
C PRO A 77 11.66 -7.41 20.63
N ASN A 78 11.76 -6.10 20.45
CA ASN A 78 11.69 -5.08 21.50
C ASN A 78 10.56 -4.07 21.29
N HIS A 79 9.65 -4.32 20.34
CA HIS A 79 8.55 -3.41 20.02
C HIS A 79 7.21 -3.90 20.57
N THR A 80 6.34 -2.94 20.88
CA THR A 80 4.91 -3.22 21.06
C THR A 80 4.19 -3.04 19.73
N ILE A 81 3.65 -4.12 19.16
CA ILE A 81 2.95 -4.13 17.87
C ILE A 81 1.53 -4.64 18.08
N ARG A 82 0.52 -3.82 17.71
CA ARG A 82 -0.91 -4.14 17.89
C ARG A 82 -1.24 -4.57 19.32
N GLY A 83 -0.69 -3.85 20.31
CA GLY A 83 -0.90 -4.12 21.74
C GLY A 83 -0.10 -5.29 22.31
N LYS A 84 0.67 -6.02 21.49
CA LYS A 84 1.50 -7.14 21.95
C LYS A 84 2.95 -6.68 22.15
N PRO A 85 3.54 -6.83 23.34
CA PRO A 85 4.93 -6.48 23.59
C PRO A 85 5.91 -7.52 22.99
N ASN A 86 7.20 -7.20 22.97
CA ASN A 86 8.29 -8.07 22.54
C ASN A 86 8.13 -8.65 21.13
N GLN A 87 7.65 -7.82 20.19
CA GLN A 87 7.46 -8.19 18.80
C GLN A 87 8.55 -7.59 17.93
N ALA A 88 8.92 -8.30 16.86
CA ALA A 88 9.74 -7.79 15.78
C ALA A 88 8.85 -7.37 14.60
N TYR A 89 9.24 -6.34 13.86
CA TYR A 89 8.59 -6.06 12.58
C TYR A 89 9.03 -7.09 11.52
N GLY A 90 8.11 -7.46 10.62
CA GLY A 90 8.49 -8.23 9.44
C GLY A 90 9.35 -7.39 8.48
N ILE A 91 10.19 -8.07 7.67
CA ILE A 91 11.16 -7.43 6.75
C ILE A 91 10.51 -6.37 5.87
N ASN A 92 9.38 -6.68 5.22
CA ASN A 92 8.70 -5.72 4.35
C ASN A 92 8.19 -4.50 5.12
N SER A 93 7.70 -4.68 6.35
CA SER A 93 7.28 -3.57 7.21
C SER A 93 8.46 -2.71 7.64
N ALA A 94 9.59 -3.34 8.03
CA ALA A 94 10.80 -2.64 8.42
C ALA A 94 11.34 -1.78 7.27
N ARG A 95 11.38 -2.34 6.05
CA ARG A 95 11.69 -1.61 4.82
C ARG A 95 10.74 -0.43 4.58
N THR A 96 9.43 -0.61 4.74
CA THR A 96 8.45 0.46 4.56
C THR A 96 8.68 1.62 5.54
N TYR A 97 9.01 1.34 6.81
CA TYR A 97 9.38 2.40 7.76
C TYR A 97 10.64 3.16 7.32
N CYS A 98 11.61 2.49 6.70
CA CYS A 98 12.82 3.12 6.17
C CYS A 98 12.55 4.02 4.95
N LEU A 99 11.48 3.77 4.17
CA LEU A 99 11.18 4.54 2.96
C LEU A 99 10.83 6.01 3.27
N GLY A 100 10.19 6.30 4.41
CA GLY A 100 9.78 7.67 4.75
C GLY A 100 10.96 8.65 4.77
N ILE A 101 12.05 8.29 5.46
CA ILE A 101 13.27 9.10 5.53
C ILE A 101 14.01 9.16 4.19
N GLN A 102 14.07 8.04 3.47
CA GLN A 102 14.68 8.01 2.13
C GLN A 102 14.00 8.98 1.16
N GLN A 103 12.67 9.04 1.19
CA GLN A 103 11.89 9.89 0.30
C GLN A 103 11.91 11.35 0.74
N LEU A 104 11.92 11.62 2.04
CA LEU A 104 12.15 12.97 2.58
C LEU A 104 13.46 13.55 2.06
N PHE A 105 14.57 12.81 2.15
CA PHE A 105 15.86 13.32 1.69
C PHE A 105 15.94 13.40 0.17
N ARG A 106 15.35 12.45 -0.55
CA ARG A 106 15.27 12.50 -2.01
C ARG A 106 14.49 13.71 -2.51
N PHE A 107 13.39 14.07 -1.85
CA PHE A 107 12.56 15.21 -2.23
C PHE A 107 13.34 16.54 -2.22
N TYR A 108 14.28 16.69 -1.29
CA TYR A 108 15.15 17.86 -1.20
C TYR A 108 16.52 17.65 -1.87
N GLU A 109 16.61 16.73 -2.84
CA GLU A 109 17.82 16.48 -3.64
C GLU A 109 19.07 16.09 -2.82
N MET A 110 18.86 15.47 -1.66
CA MET A 110 19.93 14.96 -0.80
C MET A 110 19.87 13.42 -0.67
N PRO A 111 19.75 12.66 -1.77
CA PRO A 111 19.43 11.23 -1.73
C PRO A 111 20.50 10.43 -0.97
N MET A 112 20.06 9.33 -0.38
CA MET A 112 20.95 8.32 0.20
C MET A 112 21.24 7.25 -0.84
N THR A 113 22.51 6.92 -1.03
CA THR A 113 22.92 5.77 -1.86
C THR A 113 22.93 4.52 -0.98
N ILE A 114 21.90 3.70 -1.12
CA ILE A 114 21.82 2.40 -0.43
C ILE A 114 22.67 1.39 -1.22
N PRO A 115 23.65 0.73 -0.58
CA PRO A 115 24.48 -0.27 -1.25
C PRO A 115 23.65 -1.43 -1.81
N THR A 116 24.07 -1.95 -2.96
CA THR A 116 23.50 -3.18 -3.53
C THR A 116 23.58 -4.32 -2.52
N GLY A 117 22.47 -5.02 -2.30
CA GLY A 117 22.41 -6.11 -1.32
C GLY A 117 22.19 -5.67 0.14
N SER A 118 22.08 -4.37 0.42
CA SER A 118 21.72 -3.88 1.75
C SER A 118 20.40 -4.48 2.22
N GLU A 119 20.34 -4.90 3.48
CA GLU A 119 19.15 -5.52 4.07
C GLU A 119 17.92 -4.61 4.03
N ILE A 120 18.12 -3.29 4.04
CA ILE A 120 17.05 -2.29 3.90
C ILE A 120 16.31 -2.45 2.56
N SER A 121 17.00 -2.91 1.52
CA SER A 121 16.43 -3.09 0.18
C SER A 121 15.77 -4.46 -0.01
N ARG A 122 15.97 -5.40 0.91
CA ARG A 122 15.48 -6.79 0.79
C ARG A 122 13.95 -6.81 0.89
N THR A 123 13.33 -7.55 -0.03
CA THR A 123 11.90 -7.85 -0.01
C THR A 123 11.71 -9.35 0.06
N VAL A 124 10.77 -9.81 0.88
CA VAL A 124 10.42 -11.22 0.96
C VAL A 124 9.00 -11.40 0.44
N VAL A 125 8.81 -12.32 -0.51
CA VAL A 125 7.49 -12.70 -0.99
C VAL A 125 6.78 -13.48 0.10
N THR A 126 5.59 -13.04 0.49
CA THR A 126 4.73 -13.79 1.40
C THR A 126 3.83 -14.72 0.59
N THR A 127 3.92 -16.03 0.81
CA THR A 127 3.15 -17.05 0.09
C THR A 127 1.91 -17.54 0.87
N LYS A 128 1.46 -16.78 1.87
CA LYS A 128 0.29 -17.15 2.70
C LYS A 128 -1.02 -16.81 2.00
N ASP A 129 -1.18 -17.25 0.76
CA ASP A 129 -2.42 -17.11 0.03
C ASP A 129 -3.38 -18.21 0.47
N PHE A 130 -4.58 -17.80 0.88
CA PHE A 130 -5.69 -18.71 1.11
C PHE A 130 -6.50 -18.80 -0.17
N VAL A 131 -6.54 -19.98 -0.77
CA VAL A 131 -7.37 -20.25 -1.96
C VAL A 131 -8.64 -20.96 -1.50
N PRO A 132 -9.81 -20.30 -1.55
CA PRO A 132 -11.05 -20.93 -1.08
C PRO A 132 -11.44 -22.10 -2.00
N THR A 133 -11.97 -23.17 -1.41
CA THR A 133 -12.53 -24.30 -2.16
C THR A 133 -13.92 -23.96 -2.69
N PRO A 134 -14.43 -24.65 -3.74
CA PRO A 134 -15.79 -24.46 -4.21
C PRO A 134 -16.85 -24.64 -3.11
N GLN A 135 -16.63 -25.55 -2.16
CA GLN A 135 -17.56 -25.74 -1.04
C GLN A 135 -17.56 -24.53 -0.11
N GLN A 136 -16.41 -23.93 0.17
CA GLN A 136 -16.33 -22.71 0.97
C GLN A 136 -17.07 -21.54 0.31
N TYR A 137 -16.97 -21.39 -1.01
CA TYR A 137 -17.77 -20.40 -1.75
C TYR A 137 -19.28 -20.65 -1.61
N ARG A 138 -19.73 -21.91 -1.73
CA ARG A 138 -21.14 -22.26 -1.55
C ARG A 138 -21.63 -21.95 -0.13
N GLU A 139 -20.85 -22.30 0.89
CA GLU A 139 -21.21 -21.99 2.27
C GLU A 139 -21.24 -20.48 2.53
N MET A 140 -20.28 -19.72 2.01
CA MET A 140 -20.30 -18.25 2.05
C MET A 140 -21.57 -17.69 1.40
N PHE A 141 -21.96 -18.22 0.25
CA PHE A 141 -23.16 -17.77 -0.47
C PHE A 141 -24.45 -18.10 0.28
N LYS A 142 -24.52 -19.26 0.96
CA LYS A 142 -25.68 -19.68 1.78
C LYS A 142 -25.91 -18.77 2.97
N VAL A 143 -24.84 -18.33 3.65
CA VAL A 143 -24.95 -17.48 4.85
C VAL A 143 -25.07 -15.98 4.53
N ALA A 144 -25.01 -15.60 3.25
CA ALA A 144 -25.16 -14.22 2.83
C ALA A 144 -26.60 -13.71 3.07
N ASN A 145 -26.72 -12.65 3.86
CA ASN A 145 -28.00 -12.20 4.42
C ASN A 145 -28.91 -11.49 3.42
N ASN A 146 -28.35 -10.91 2.35
CA ASN A 146 -29.09 -10.11 1.39
C ASN A 146 -28.54 -10.30 -0.04
N LEU A 147 -29.27 -9.77 -1.02
CA LEU A 147 -28.93 -9.89 -2.44
C LEU A 147 -27.57 -9.25 -2.77
N ARG A 148 -27.23 -8.13 -2.12
CA ARG A 148 -25.95 -7.44 -2.32
C ARG A 148 -24.76 -8.32 -1.91
N ASP A 149 -24.84 -8.98 -0.76
CA ASP A 149 -23.78 -9.83 -0.24
C ASP A 149 -23.57 -11.05 -1.16
N LYS A 150 -24.67 -11.66 -1.63
CA LYS A 150 -24.64 -12.75 -2.61
C LYS A 150 -23.98 -12.30 -3.92
N LEU A 151 -24.35 -11.12 -4.41
CA LEU A 151 -23.77 -10.54 -5.61
C LEU A 151 -22.26 -10.29 -5.45
N ILE A 152 -21.82 -9.74 -4.31
CA ILE A 152 -20.40 -9.50 -4.03
C ILE A 152 -19.61 -10.82 -4.06
N ILE A 153 -20.15 -11.89 -3.46
CA ILE A 153 -19.51 -13.21 -3.47
C ILE A 153 -19.42 -13.75 -4.90
N SER A 154 -20.51 -13.67 -5.67
CA SER A 154 -20.59 -14.18 -7.03
C SER A 154 -19.65 -13.43 -7.99
N MET A 155 -19.67 -12.09 -7.97
CA MET A 155 -18.75 -11.28 -8.75
C MET A 155 -17.30 -11.41 -8.28
N GLY A 156 -17.06 -11.57 -6.98
CA GLY A 156 -15.71 -11.78 -6.43
C GLY A 156 -15.08 -13.07 -6.96
N LYS A 157 -15.86 -14.15 -7.07
CA LYS A 157 -15.47 -15.41 -7.71
C LYS A 157 -15.17 -15.20 -9.20
N ASP A 158 -16.06 -14.54 -9.91
CA ASP A 158 -15.99 -14.41 -11.37
C ASP A 158 -14.89 -13.46 -11.83
N LEU A 159 -14.72 -12.31 -11.17
CA LEU A 159 -13.77 -11.28 -11.60
C LEU A 159 -12.35 -11.54 -11.10
N ALA A 160 -12.21 -12.08 -9.89
CA ALA A 160 -10.92 -12.28 -9.23
C ALA A 160 -10.01 -11.02 -9.22
N TRP A 161 -10.60 -9.83 -9.30
CA TRP A 161 -9.88 -8.56 -9.27
C TRP A 161 -9.51 -8.16 -7.84
N ARG A 162 -8.54 -7.25 -7.71
CA ARG A 162 -8.21 -6.68 -6.40
C ARG A 162 -9.42 -5.92 -5.86
N ILE A 163 -9.62 -5.97 -4.54
CA ILE A 163 -10.73 -5.30 -3.87
C ILE A 163 -10.83 -3.80 -4.22
N GLY A 164 -9.70 -3.13 -4.44
CA GLY A 164 -9.67 -1.72 -4.84
C GLY A 164 -10.20 -1.45 -6.25
N ASP A 165 -9.95 -2.37 -7.19
CA ASP A 165 -10.49 -2.30 -8.55
C ASP A 165 -11.98 -2.70 -8.56
N PHE A 166 -12.31 -3.78 -7.83
CA PHE A 166 -13.69 -4.26 -7.65
C PHE A 166 -14.61 -3.19 -7.06
N ALA A 167 -14.17 -2.50 -6.00
CA ALA A 167 -14.98 -1.49 -5.31
C ALA A 167 -15.30 -0.25 -6.17
N LYS A 168 -14.66 -0.10 -7.33
CA LYS A 168 -14.86 1.01 -8.26
C LYS A 168 -15.78 0.68 -9.43
N ILE A 169 -16.21 -0.57 -9.55
CA ILE A 169 -17.17 -0.96 -10.57
C ILE A 169 -18.43 -0.13 -10.39
N ARG A 170 -18.85 0.53 -11.46
CA ARG A 170 -20.08 1.32 -11.54
C ARG A 170 -21.04 0.69 -12.54
N LYS A 171 -22.32 1.05 -12.44
CA LYS A 171 -23.36 0.55 -13.36
C LYS A 171 -23.02 0.83 -14.83
N ASP A 172 -22.50 2.01 -15.15
CA ASP A 172 -22.09 2.41 -16.50
C ASP A 172 -20.91 1.61 -17.06
N MET A 173 -20.19 0.87 -16.21
CA MET A 173 -19.08 0.01 -16.60
C MET A 173 -19.49 -1.43 -16.85
N LEU A 174 -20.69 -1.83 -16.47
CA LEU A 174 -21.14 -3.21 -16.64
C LEU A 174 -21.35 -3.53 -18.13
N PRO A 175 -21.01 -4.75 -18.58
CA PRO A 175 -21.31 -5.17 -19.94
C PRO A 175 -22.84 -5.31 -20.13
N ASN A 176 -23.28 -5.42 -21.38
CA ASN A 176 -24.69 -5.66 -21.68
C ASN A 176 -25.14 -7.01 -21.09
N LEU A 177 -26.03 -6.96 -20.10
CA LEU A 177 -26.53 -8.13 -19.37
C LEU A 177 -27.55 -8.98 -20.16
N GLU A 178 -28.00 -8.52 -21.33
CA GLU A 178 -28.90 -9.27 -22.21
C GLU A 178 -28.17 -10.24 -23.15
N GLN A 179 -26.85 -10.32 -23.07
CA GLN A 179 -26.04 -11.28 -23.81
C GLN A 179 -26.02 -12.66 -23.12
N ASP A 180 -25.71 -13.70 -23.89
CA ASP A 180 -25.52 -15.04 -23.34
C ASP A 180 -24.27 -15.10 -22.46
N ALA A 181 -24.41 -15.68 -21.27
CA ALA A 181 -23.29 -15.89 -20.37
C ALA A 181 -22.39 -17.06 -20.84
N PRO A 182 -21.07 -17.04 -20.55
CA PRO A 182 -20.35 -16.04 -19.76
C PRO A 182 -20.10 -14.73 -20.53
N ILE A 183 -20.44 -13.59 -19.92
CA ILE A 183 -20.31 -12.27 -20.54
C ILE A 183 -18.92 -11.71 -20.24
N PRO A 184 -18.07 -11.40 -21.23
CA PRO A 184 -16.76 -10.80 -21.00
C PRO A 184 -16.87 -9.46 -20.25
N PHE A 185 -15.98 -9.24 -19.29
CA PHE A 185 -15.88 -7.97 -18.57
C PHE A 185 -14.42 -7.59 -18.40
N GLU A 186 -14.05 -6.42 -18.91
CA GLU A 186 -12.69 -5.89 -18.86
C GLU A 186 -12.63 -4.57 -18.08
N LEU A 187 -11.54 -4.35 -17.36
CA LEU A 187 -11.28 -3.12 -16.61
C LEU A 187 -9.79 -2.77 -16.67
N ILE A 188 -9.45 -1.50 -16.89
CA ILE A 188 -8.07 -1.03 -16.71
C ILE A 188 -7.81 -0.85 -15.21
N THR A 189 -6.88 -1.64 -14.67
CA THR A 189 -6.51 -1.59 -13.24
C THR A 189 -5.86 -0.26 -12.88
N GLU A 190 -6.16 0.26 -11.69
CA GLU A 190 -5.64 1.57 -11.28
C GLU A 190 -4.13 1.54 -11.01
N LYS A 191 -3.66 0.46 -10.39
CA LYS A 191 -2.29 0.42 -9.85
C LYS A 191 -1.23 0.25 -10.95
N GLU A 192 -1.45 -0.67 -11.86
CA GLU A 192 -0.47 -1.06 -12.89
C GLU A 192 -0.87 -0.55 -14.29
N LEU A 193 -2.06 0.05 -14.44
CA LEU A 193 -2.61 0.54 -15.71
C LEU A 193 -2.70 -0.56 -16.79
N VAL A 194 -2.88 -1.82 -16.37
CA VAL A 194 -3.05 -2.97 -17.26
C VAL A 194 -4.51 -3.36 -17.38
N LEU A 195 -4.89 -3.91 -18.54
CA LEU A 195 -6.22 -4.45 -18.80
C LEU A 195 -6.41 -5.78 -18.06
N ALA A 196 -7.26 -5.78 -17.03
CA ALA A 196 -7.73 -6.98 -16.38
C ALA A 196 -8.93 -7.53 -17.16
N LYS A 197 -8.82 -8.78 -17.60
CA LYS A 197 -9.88 -9.47 -18.34
C LYS A 197 -10.52 -10.50 -17.44
N SER A 198 -11.85 -10.48 -17.37
CA SER A 198 -12.62 -11.54 -16.73
C SER A 198 -13.97 -11.72 -17.43
N PHE A 199 -14.91 -12.38 -16.76
CA PHE A 199 -16.25 -12.63 -17.25
C PHE A 199 -17.28 -12.56 -16.12
N LEU A 200 -18.56 -12.55 -16.46
CA LEU A 200 -19.69 -12.73 -15.57
C LEU A 200 -20.40 -14.04 -15.94
N SER A 201 -20.51 -14.96 -14.99
CA SER A 201 -21.28 -16.19 -15.16
C SER A 201 -22.79 -15.93 -15.14
N GLN A 202 -23.59 -16.89 -15.62
CA GLN A 202 -25.05 -16.77 -15.64
C GLN A 202 -25.60 -16.43 -14.24
N GLU A 203 -25.10 -17.10 -13.20
CA GLU A 203 -25.48 -16.85 -11.81
C GLU A 203 -25.25 -15.38 -11.41
N THR A 204 -24.10 -14.80 -11.75
CA THR A 204 -23.80 -13.40 -11.48
C THR A 204 -24.68 -12.45 -12.28
N VAL A 205 -24.97 -12.77 -13.55
CA VAL A 205 -25.85 -11.97 -14.41
C VAL A 205 -27.27 -11.94 -13.84
N ASP A 206 -27.80 -13.09 -13.41
CA ASP A 206 -29.14 -13.20 -12.83
C ASP A 206 -29.25 -12.38 -11.53
N LEU A 207 -28.20 -12.40 -10.70
CA LEU A 207 -28.12 -11.59 -9.48
C LEU A 207 -28.04 -10.09 -9.79
N LEU A 208 -27.27 -9.68 -10.82
CA LEU A 208 -27.17 -8.30 -11.25
C LEU A 208 -28.52 -7.77 -11.75
N LYS A 209 -29.24 -8.55 -12.57
CA LYS A 209 -30.57 -8.19 -13.07
C LYS A 209 -31.58 -8.00 -11.94
N GLN A 210 -31.47 -8.77 -10.86
CA GLN A 210 -32.30 -8.59 -9.66
C GLN A 210 -31.86 -7.40 -8.82
N TYR A 211 -30.55 -7.12 -8.73
CA TYR A 211 -30.00 -6.12 -7.82
C TYR A 211 -30.09 -4.69 -8.36
N LEU A 212 -29.80 -4.48 -9.65
CA LEU A 212 -29.75 -3.14 -10.26
C LEU A 212 -31.05 -2.33 -10.09
N PRO A 213 -32.26 -2.91 -10.30
CA PRO A 213 -33.51 -2.17 -10.12
C PRO A 213 -33.71 -1.63 -8.69
N ILE A 214 -33.19 -2.33 -7.69
CA ILE A 214 -33.34 -1.96 -6.26
C ILE A 214 -32.49 -0.74 -5.91
N VAL A 215 -31.39 -0.51 -6.64
CA VAL A 215 -30.45 0.60 -6.38
C VAL A 215 -30.81 1.85 -7.17
N GLU A 216 -31.79 1.76 -8.07
CA GLU A 216 -32.28 2.89 -8.88
C GLU A 216 -33.40 3.70 -8.21
N GLU A 217 -33.93 3.21 -7.08
CA GLU A 217 -34.79 3.95 -6.15
C GLU A 217 -33.97 4.66 -5.05
#